data_AF-A0A9D6RMS6-F1
#
_entry.id   AF-A0A9D6RMS6-F1
#
_cell.length_a   1.000
_cell.length_b   1.000
_cell.length_c   1.000
_cell.angle_alpha   90.00
_cell.angle_beta   90.00
_cell.angle_gamma   90.00
#
_symmetry.space_group_name_H-M   'P 1'
#
loop_
_entity.id
_entity.type
_entity.pdbx_description
1 polymer ?
#
loop_
_entity_poly.entity_id
_entity_poly.type
_entity_poly.pdbx_seq_one_letter_code
_entity_poly.pdbx_strand_id
1 'polypeptide(L)'
;KSGVRLIGPNCMGVYYPRQGISFVPDLPKEPGTVGLASQSGGASVEIVQLAALRGIRFSKVISYGNALDLNECDYLDYFSQDAETKLILMYIEGVRDGKRFFSSLRQAAATKPVIILKGGRGQSGARATASHTASLAGSMKVWETMVTQAGAISAENPDELIDLAVSFYFLPPIRGLRVGVAGGGGGATVMAADQCEEAGLDVVPLPAEIREELKNKGNPIWDWIGNPIDGSIIGDTKFSGSDMLQMMARNENFDLLIANIGEPHQGNQPARTAAAHLEQYKLEMRKLKPLLAVVADKTLGIADYEDPNCRLICEMRTKLIEANIPVYPTIGRAASAARKLVEYYQGIK
;
A
#
# COMPACT_ATOMS: atom_id res chain seq x y z
N LYS A 1 -22.44 36.57 1.13
CA LYS A 1 -22.49 38.04 0.90
C LYS A 1 -21.11 38.69 0.67
N SER A 2 -19.97 38.01 0.88
CA SER A 2 -18.61 38.56 0.65
C SER A 2 -17.76 37.84 -0.42
N GLY A 3 -18.29 36.80 -1.09
CA GLY A 3 -17.52 35.98 -2.05
C GLY A 3 -16.46 35.07 -1.43
N VAL A 4 -16.31 35.09 -0.11
CA VAL A 4 -15.37 34.24 0.64
C VAL A 4 -15.94 32.83 0.77
N ARG A 5 -15.09 31.83 0.48
CA ARG A 5 -15.38 30.41 0.69
C ARG A 5 -14.78 29.93 2.02
N LEU A 6 -15.41 28.92 2.63
CA LEU A 6 -15.01 28.39 3.94
C LEU A 6 -14.60 26.92 3.85
N ILE A 7 -13.52 26.57 4.53
CA ILE A 7 -13.13 25.19 4.89
C ILE A 7 -13.65 24.94 6.32
N GLY A 8 -14.34 23.82 6.56
CA GLY A 8 -14.91 23.53 7.88
C GLY A 8 -16.39 23.93 8.02
N PRO A 9 -16.85 24.34 9.24
CA PRO A 9 -16.09 24.48 10.49
C PRO A 9 -15.72 23.12 11.11
N ASN A 10 -15.12 23.14 12.31
CA ASN A 10 -14.71 21.94 13.07
C ASN A 10 -13.73 21.05 12.28
N CYS A 11 -12.64 21.65 11.85
CA CYS A 11 -11.62 20.99 11.05
C CYS A 11 -10.21 21.39 11.51
N MET A 12 -9.21 20.62 11.12
CA MET A 12 -7.81 20.99 11.33
C MET A 12 -7.33 22.03 10.30
N GLY A 13 -8.03 22.16 9.16
CA GLY A 13 -7.66 23.06 8.08
C GLY A 13 -6.70 22.41 7.08
N VAL A 14 -5.69 23.16 6.64
CA VAL A 14 -4.80 22.79 5.53
C VAL A 14 -3.44 22.39 6.03
N TYR A 15 -2.91 21.27 5.53
CA TYR A 15 -1.50 20.89 5.61
C TYR A 15 -0.93 20.86 4.18
N TYR A 16 0.07 21.71 3.93
CA TYR A 16 0.72 21.87 2.63
C TYR A 16 2.25 21.96 2.83
N PRO A 17 2.96 20.82 2.80
CA PRO A 17 4.40 20.72 3.09
C PRO A 17 5.26 21.68 2.28
N ARG A 18 4.98 21.81 0.97
CA ARG A 18 5.75 22.67 0.06
C ARG A 18 5.76 24.14 0.49
N GLN A 19 4.72 24.59 1.18
CA GLN A 19 4.60 25.98 1.68
C GLN A 19 4.84 26.08 3.19
N GLY A 20 5.23 25.00 3.86
CA GLY A 20 5.44 24.98 5.30
C GLY A 20 4.16 25.17 6.14
N ILE A 21 2.98 24.97 5.53
CA ILE A 21 1.70 25.07 6.24
C ILE A 21 1.39 23.72 6.88
N SER A 22 1.13 23.71 8.19
CA SER A 22 0.67 22.52 8.90
C SER A 22 -0.28 22.90 10.02
N PHE A 23 -1.19 21.98 10.35
CA PHE A 23 -2.06 22.08 11.51
C PHE A 23 -1.56 21.29 12.73
N VAL A 24 -0.51 20.47 12.56
CA VAL A 24 0.19 19.73 13.63
C VAL A 24 1.71 19.85 13.41
N PRO A 25 2.51 20.17 14.45
CA PRO A 25 3.95 20.41 14.30
C PRO A 25 4.76 19.19 13.81
N ASP A 26 4.32 17.98 14.16
CA ASP A 26 5.08 16.74 13.95
C ASP A 26 4.75 16.02 12.64
N LEU A 27 4.02 16.66 11.72
CA LEU A 27 3.81 16.10 10.38
C LEU A 27 5.06 16.28 9.51
N PRO A 28 5.33 15.36 8.56
CA PRO A 28 6.48 15.48 7.65
C PRO A 28 6.52 16.82 6.91
N LYS A 29 7.70 17.32 6.61
CA LYS A 29 7.87 18.61 5.90
C LYS A 29 8.20 18.40 4.42
N GLU A 30 8.56 17.18 4.03
CA GLU A 30 8.89 16.86 2.65
C GLU A 30 7.61 16.81 1.79
N PRO A 31 7.57 17.55 0.67
CA PRO A 31 6.46 17.47 -0.24
C PRO A 31 6.44 16.13 -0.98
N GLY A 32 5.24 15.66 -1.30
CA GLY A 32 5.04 14.52 -2.18
C GLY A 32 3.88 14.73 -3.14
N THR A 33 3.26 13.63 -3.57
CA THR A 33 2.27 13.62 -4.65
C THR A 33 0.92 13.06 -4.24
N VAL A 34 0.73 12.69 -2.97
CA VAL A 34 -0.56 12.21 -2.47
C VAL A 34 -1.42 13.37 -1.98
N GLY A 35 -2.65 13.49 -2.46
CA GLY A 35 -3.64 14.42 -1.93
C GLY A 35 -4.54 13.71 -0.93
N LEU A 36 -4.93 14.35 0.17
CA LEU A 36 -5.92 13.80 1.11
C LEU A 36 -7.01 14.83 1.41
N ALA A 37 -8.28 14.45 1.22
CA ALA A 37 -9.42 15.17 1.76
C ALA A 37 -10.05 14.32 2.89
N SER A 38 -10.14 14.87 4.10
CA SER A 38 -10.70 14.14 5.24
C SER A 38 -11.79 14.93 5.95
N GLN A 39 -12.94 14.28 6.13
CA GLN A 39 -14.06 14.83 6.91
C GLN A 39 -13.74 14.88 8.42
N SER A 40 -12.84 14.01 8.90
CA SER A 40 -12.40 13.98 10.30
C SER A 40 -11.01 14.57 10.45
N GLY A 41 -10.87 15.48 11.42
CA GLY A 41 -9.57 16.05 11.82
C GLY A 41 -8.62 15.00 12.37
N GLY A 42 -9.07 14.19 13.33
CA GLY A 42 -8.27 13.11 13.92
C GLY A 42 -7.83 12.08 12.89
N ALA A 43 -8.75 11.61 12.04
CA ALA A 43 -8.41 10.66 10.97
C ALA A 43 -7.40 11.25 9.98
N SER A 44 -7.47 12.57 9.70
CA SER A 44 -6.50 13.21 8.82
C SER A 44 -5.07 13.16 9.38
N VAL A 45 -4.92 13.38 10.69
CA VAL A 45 -3.62 13.30 11.37
C VAL A 45 -3.11 11.86 11.35
N GLU A 46 -3.97 10.91 11.74
CA GLU A 46 -3.63 9.49 11.82
C GLU A 46 -3.21 8.92 10.45
N ILE A 47 -4.00 9.19 9.40
CA ILE A 47 -3.68 8.74 8.03
C ILE A 47 -2.35 9.31 7.57
N VAL A 48 -2.08 10.60 7.81
CA VAL A 48 -0.80 11.22 7.41
C VAL A 48 0.36 10.56 8.15
N GLN A 49 0.25 10.35 9.47
CA GLN A 49 1.29 9.73 10.28
C GLN A 49 1.56 8.29 9.83
N LEU A 50 0.53 7.45 9.72
CA LEU A 50 0.67 6.05 9.31
C LEU A 50 1.21 5.92 7.87
N ALA A 51 0.74 6.75 6.95
CA ALA A 51 1.24 6.78 5.58
C ALA A 51 2.71 7.21 5.52
N ALA A 52 3.09 8.22 6.31
CA ALA A 52 4.46 8.74 6.33
C ALA A 52 5.49 7.71 6.82
N LEU A 53 5.11 6.89 7.82
CA LEU A 53 5.91 5.75 8.29
C LEU A 53 6.19 4.72 7.19
N ARG A 54 5.32 4.66 6.16
CA ARG A 54 5.43 3.77 5.00
C ARG A 54 6.00 4.47 3.77
N GLY A 55 6.60 5.66 3.95
CA GLY A 55 7.29 6.39 2.89
C GLY A 55 6.40 7.29 2.03
N ILE A 56 5.10 7.36 2.29
CA ILE A 56 4.20 8.25 1.56
C ILE A 56 4.49 9.71 1.95
N ARG A 57 4.48 10.60 0.95
CA ARG A 57 4.56 12.04 1.15
C ARG A 57 3.39 12.74 0.45
N PHE A 58 2.86 13.77 1.10
CA PHE A 58 1.64 14.45 0.66
C PHE A 58 1.96 15.70 -0.14
N SER A 59 1.18 15.92 -1.19
CA SER A 59 1.08 17.21 -1.87
C SER A 59 0.34 18.19 -0.96
N LYS A 60 -0.92 17.88 -0.61
CA LYS A 60 -1.78 18.68 0.26
C LYS A 60 -2.75 17.77 1.02
N VAL A 61 -3.09 18.16 2.24
CA VAL A 61 -4.12 17.52 3.05
C VAL A 61 -5.09 18.57 3.52
N ILE A 62 -6.37 18.32 3.28
CA ILE A 62 -7.47 19.20 3.67
C ILE A 62 -8.35 18.45 4.65
N SER A 63 -8.26 18.84 5.93
CA SER A 63 -9.30 18.52 6.91
C SER A 63 -10.42 19.53 6.72
N TYR A 64 -11.60 19.07 6.34
CA TYR A 64 -12.73 19.95 5.99
C TYR A 64 -13.95 19.82 6.92
N GLY A 65 -13.87 18.93 7.92
CA GLY A 65 -14.80 18.91 9.04
C GLY A 65 -16.27 18.81 8.62
N ASN A 66 -17.08 19.72 9.14
CA ASN A 66 -18.52 19.73 8.89
C ASN A 66 -18.91 20.02 7.44
N ALA A 67 -17.97 20.48 6.60
CA ALA A 67 -18.21 20.79 5.19
C ALA A 67 -19.35 21.79 4.95
N LEU A 68 -19.44 22.85 5.77
CA LEU A 68 -20.56 23.81 5.70
C LEU A 68 -20.66 24.46 4.31
N ASP A 69 -19.52 24.81 3.72
CA ASP A 69 -19.43 25.40 2.39
C ASP A 69 -18.67 24.48 1.42
N LEU A 70 -17.33 24.44 1.50
CA LEU A 70 -16.52 23.52 0.69
C LEU A 70 -16.65 22.09 1.22
N ASN A 71 -16.84 21.14 0.31
CA ASN A 71 -17.14 19.75 0.65
C ASN A 71 -16.35 18.74 -0.21
N GLU A 72 -16.63 17.45 0.00
CA GLU A 72 -15.95 16.33 -0.66
C GLU A 72 -15.91 16.45 -2.19
N CYS A 73 -16.95 17.01 -2.82
CA CYS A 73 -17.02 17.18 -4.26
C CYS A 73 -16.04 18.26 -4.73
N ASP A 74 -15.97 19.39 -4.01
CA ASP A 74 -15.06 20.49 -4.35
C ASP A 74 -13.59 20.05 -4.28
N TYR A 75 -13.26 19.21 -3.30
CA TYR A 75 -11.89 18.69 -3.15
C TYR A 75 -11.54 17.61 -4.17
N LEU A 76 -12.50 16.78 -4.59
CA LEU A 76 -12.32 15.89 -5.74
C LEU A 76 -12.02 16.69 -7.02
N ASP A 77 -12.83 17.71 -7.29
CA ASP A 77 -12.67 18.57 -8.46
C ASP A 77 -11.30 19.28 -8.42
N TYR A 78 -10.90 19.80 -7.26
CA TYR A 78 -9.59 20.42 -7.05
C TYR A 78 -8.42 19.43 -7.27
N PHE A 79 -8.43 18.29 -6.58
CA PHE A 79 -7.34 17.33 -6.65
C PHE A 79 -7.23 16.66 -8.02
N SER A 80 -8.33 16.52 -8.77
CA SER A 80 -8.29 16.02 -10.14
C SER A 80 -7.48 16.94 -11.07
N GLN A 81 -7.49 18.25 -10.81
CA GLN A 81 -6.81 19.27 -11.63
C GLN A 81 -5.43 19.66 -11.10
N ASP A 82 -5.13 19.42 -9.81
CA ASP A 82 -3.86 19.80 -9.20
C ASP A 82 -2.68 19.03 -9.81
N ALA A 83 -1.72 19.74 -10.41
CA ALA A 83 -0.56 19.12 -11.04
C ALA A 83 0.35 18.39 -10.03
N GLU A 84 0.36 18.81 -8.77
CA GLU A 84 1.15 18.18 -7.70
C GLU A 84 0.57 16.85 -7.22
N THR A 85 -0.76 16.71 -7.22
CA THR A 85 -1.44 15.48 -6.79
C THR A 85 -1.50 14.46 -7.91
N LYS A 86 -1.01 13.24 -7.65
CA LYS A 86 -1.07 12.08 -8.55
C LYS A 86 -1.96 10.95 -8.03
N LEU A 87 -2.13 10.87 -6.71
CA LEU A 87 -3.00 9.91 -6.03
C LEU A 87 -3.91 10.67 -5.06
N ILE A 88 -5.21 10.38 -5.06
CA ILE A 88 -6.19 11.03 -4.19
C ILE A 88 -6.65 10.04 -3.14
N LEU A 89 -6.50 10.39 -1.87
CA LEU A 89 -7.08 9.68 -0.74
C LEU A 89 -8.26 10.48 -0.20
N MET A 90 -9.31 9.78 0.23
CA MET A 90 -10.43 10.42 0.91
C MET A 90 -10.86 9.63 2.14
N TYR A 91 -11.10 10.33 3.24
CA TYR A 91 -11.87 9.81 4.35
C TYR A 91 -13.22 10.53 4.40
N ILE A 92 -14.30 9.77 4.22
CA ILE A 92 -15.67 10.28 4.10
C ILE A 92 -16.53 9.59 5.14
N GLU A 93 -17.28 10.35 5.92
CA GLU A 93 -18.28 9.85 6.87
C GLU A 93 -19.69 9.92 6.29
N GLY A 94 -19.94 10.90 5.45
CA GLY A 94 -21.17 11.02 4.70
C GLY A 94 -21.11 12.10 3.63
N VAL A 95 -22.00 11.97 2.65
CA VAL A 95 -22.08 12.88 1.51
C VAL A 95 -23.40 13.64 1.57
N ARG A 96 -23.39 14.92 1.22
CA ARG A 96 -24.61 15.74 1.22
C ARG A 96 -25.41 15.60 -0.06
N ASP A 97 -24.71 15.58 -1.20
CA ASP A 97 -25.29 15.42 -2.53
C ASP A 97 -24.65 14.22 -3.23
N GLY A 98 -25.32 13.06 -3.14
CA GLY A 98 -24.82 11.83 -3.73
C GLY A 98 -24.69 11.86 -5.26
N LYS A 99 -25.53 12.63 -5.96
CA LYS A 99 -25.47 12.73 -7.44
C LYS A 99 -24.27 13.55 -7.87
N ARG A 100 -24.04 14.68 -7.21
CA ARG A 100 -22.84 15.50 -7.43
C ARG A 100 -21.59 14.71 -7.04
N PHE A 101 -21.60 14.04 -5.90
CA PHE A 101 -20.48 13.23 -5.43
C PHE A 101 -20.09 12.15 -6.44
N PHE A 102 -21.06 11.37 -6.94
CA PHE A 102 -20.78 10.37 -7.98
C PHE A 102 -20.17 10.99 -9.24
N SER A 103 -20.67 12.15 -9.66
CA SER A 103 -20.17 12.85 -10.86
C SER A 103 -18.73 13.33 -10.69
N SER A 104 -18.43 14.04 -9.59
CA SER A 104 -17.09 14.52 -9.25
C SER A 104 -16.12 13.35 -9.02
N LEU A 105 -16.56 12.29 -8.33
CA LEU A 105 -15.74 11.10 -8.10
C LEU A 105 -15.36 10.42 -9.41
N ARG A 106 -16.34 10.23 -10.31
CA ARG A 106 -16.10 9.61 -11.62
C ARG A 106 -15.15 10.45 -12.46
N GLN A 107 -15.29 11.77 -12.46
CA GLN A 107 -14.38 12.67 -13.18
C GLN A 107 -12.96 12.63 -12.61
N ALA A 108 -12.82 12.64 -11.29
CA ALA A 108 -11.52 12.54 -10.63
C ALA A 108 -10.87 11.17 -10.91
N ALA A 109 -11.61 10.08 -10.74
CA ALA A 109 -11.15 8.71 -10.96
C ALA A 109 -10.75 8.42 -12.42
N ALA A 110 -11.36 9.13 -13.39
CA ALA A 110 -10.97 9.05 -14.80
C ALA A 110 -9.61 9.70 -15.11
N THR A 111 -9.11 10.58 -14.21
CA THR A 111 -7.83 11.28 -14.41
C THR A 111 -6.73 10.78 -13.49
N LYS A 112 -7.07 10.36 -12.27
CA LYS A 112 -6.12 9.93 -11.22
C LYS A 112 -6.75 8.84 -10.36
N PRO A 113 -5.96 7.90 -9.80
CA PRO A 113 -6.50 6.97 -8.82
C PRO A 113 -7.07 7.69 -7.61
N VAL A 114 -8.28 7.27 -7.20
CA VAL A 114 -8.96 7.77 -5.99
C VAL A 114 -9.23 6.57 -5.07
N ILE A 115 -8.70 6.61 -3.85
CA ILE A 115 -8.94 5.60 -2.83
C ILE A 115 -9.76 6.22 -1.71
N ILE A 116 -10.90 5.61 -1.37
CA ILE A 116 -11.83 6.14 -0.37
C ILE A 116 -11.96 5.19 0.81
N LEU A 117 -11.78 5.71 2.02
CA LEU A 117 -12.14 5.07 3.27
C LEU A 117 -13.47 5.66 3.78
N LYS A 118 -14.48 4.80 3.90
CA LYS A 118 -15.81 5.18 4.41
C LYS A 118 -15.89 4.97 5.92
N GLY A 119 -16.04 6.05 6.68
CA GLY A 119 -16.44 6.02 8.09
C GLY A 119 -17.92 5.63 8.24
N GLY A 120 -18.33 5.13 9.40
CA GLY A 120 -19.74 4.84 9.68
C GLY A 120 -20.34 3.67 8.89
N ARG A 121 -19.56 2.62 8.60
CA ARG A 121 -19.99 1.45 7.79
C ARG A 121 -21.11 0.62 8.42
N GLY A 122 -21.06 0.44 9.74
CA GLY A 122 -22.06 -0.30 10.50
C GLY A 122 -23.05 0.63 11.22
N GLN A 123 -24.13 0.07 11.78
CA GLN A 123 -25.16 0.84 12.49
C GLN A 123 -24.59 1.73 13.60
N SER A 124 -23.68 1.20 14.42
CA SER A 124 -23.06 1.95 15.52
C SER A 124 -22.18 3.08 15.01
N GLY A 125 -21.37 2.85 13.97
CA GLY A 125 -20.57 3.88 13.35
C GLY A 125 -21.44 4.96 12.68
N ALA A 126 -22.49 4.55 11.97
CA ALA A 126 -23.44 5.47 11.35
C ALA A 126 -24.14 6.37 12.38
N ARG A 127 -24.50 5.84 13.56
CA ARG A 127 -25.02 6.66 14.67
C ARG A 127 -23.97 7.65 15.19
N ALA A 128 -22.72 7.22 15.35
CA ALA A 128 -21.63 8.08 15.80
C ALA A 128 -21.30 9.20 14.82
N THR A 129 -21.41 8.95 13.50
CA THR A 129 -21.20 9.99 12.48
C THR A 129 -22.43 10.89 12.31
N ALA A 130 -23.64 10.38 12.55
CA ALA A 130 -24.89 11.14 12.39
C ALA A 130 -24.97 12.36 13.31
N SER A 131 -24.41 12.29 14.53
CA SER A 131 -24.40 13.41 15.47
C SER A 131 -23.56 14.61 15.02
N HIS A 132 -22.67 14.44 14.04
CA HIS A 132 -21.75 15.50 13.59
C HIS A 132 -21.84 15.81 12.08
N THR A 133 -22.32 14.89 11.24
CA THR A 133 -22.33 15.08 9.77
C THR A 133 -23.70 15.37 9.16
N ALA A 134 -24.79 15.26 9.94
CA ALA A 134 -26.17 15.48 9.49
C ALA A 134 -26.52 14.83 8.12
N SER A 135 -25.86 13.72 7.79
CA SER A 135 -26.05 12.98 6.54
C SER A 135 -26.83 11.69 6.80
N LEU A 136 -27.72 11.33 5.88
CA LEU A 136 -28.53 10.13 6.00
C LEU A 136 -27.65 8.87 5.84
N ALA A 137 -27.82 7.90 6.73
CA ALA A 137 -27.14 6.61 6.62
C ALA A 137 -27.56 5.88 5.33
N GLY A 138 -26.68 5.88 4.33
CA GLY A 138 -26.84 5.07 3.12
C GLY A 138 -26.45 3.61 3.36
N SER A 139 -27.00 2.69 2.57
CA SER A 139 -26.57 1.29 2.60
C SER A 139 -25.12 1.16 2.11
N MET A 140 -24.28 0.44 2.84
CA MET A 140 -22.90 0.17 2.43
C MET A 140 -22.79 -0.52 1.08
N LYS A 141 -23.76 -1.37 0.72
CA LYS A 141 -23.80 -2.01 -0.60
C LYS A 141 -23.97 -0.99 -1.72
N VAL A 142 -24.81 0.04 -1.50
CA VAL A 142 -25.00 1.13 -2.47
C VAL A 142 -23.72 1.96 -2.57
N TRP A 143 -23.07 2.23 -1.44
CA TRP A 143 -21.79 2.93 -1.40
C TRP A 143 -20.71 2.20 -2.22
N GLU A 144 -20.48 0.93 -1.95
CA GLU A 144 -19.46 0.11 -2.63
C GLU A 144 -19.74 0.00 -4.14
N THR A 145 -21.01 -0.19 -4.52
CA THR A 145 -21.41 -0.22 -5.93
C THR A 145 -21.13 1.11 -6.63
N MET A 146 -21.49 2.23 -6.00
CA MET A 146 -21.27 3.58 -6.54
C MET A 146 -19.78 3.89 -6.69
N VAL A 147 -18.96 3.60 -5.68
CA VAL A 147 -17.49 3.81 -5.73
C VAL A 147 -16.88 3.01 -6.88
N THR A 148 -17.26 1.73 -7.01
CA THR A 148 -16.80 0.85 -8.10
C THR A 148 -17.23 1.39 -9.47
N GLN A 149 -18.49 1.80 -9.63
CA GLN A 149 -18.99 2.37 -10.90
C GLN A 149 -18.35 3.70 -11.27
N ALA A 150 -17.89 4.47 -10.28
CA ALA A 150 -17.13 5.69 -10.52
C ALA A 150 -15.68 5.42 -10.96
N GLY A 151 -15.18 4.18 -10.81
CA GLY A 151 -13.79 3.83 -11.09
C GLY A 151 -12.83 4.14 -9.95
N ALA A 152 -13.34 4.38 -8.74
CA ALA A 152 -12.54 4.59 -7.54
C ALA A 152 -12.39 3.29 -6.74
N ILE A 153 -11.41 3.24 -5.84
CA ILE A 153 -11.10 2.09 -5.01
C ILE A 153 -11.66 2.31 -3.60
N SER A 154 -12.36 1.31 -3.06
CA SER A 154 -12.84 1.33 -1.67
C SER A 154 -11.83 0.63 -0.75
N ALA A 155 -11.42 1.32 0.31
CA ALA A 155 -10.69 0.77 1.44
C ALA A 155 -11.66 0.47 2.60
N GLU A 156 -11.43 -0.63 3.29
CA GLU A 156 -12.26 -1.13 4.38
C GLU A 156 -11.86 -0.57 5.73
N ASN A 157 -10.57 -0.29 5.91
CA ASN A 157 -9.98 0.20 7.15
C ASN A 157 -8.74 1.09 6.86
N PRO A 158 -8.20 1.79 7.86
CA PRO A 158 -7.01 2.63 7.68
C PRO A 158 -5.78 1.86 7.17
N ASP A 159 -5.56 0.64 7.66
CA ASP A 159 -4.44 -0.20 7.24
C ASP A 159 -4.45 -0.49 5.74
N GLU A 160 -5.61 -0.87 5.21
CA GLU A 160 -5.81 -1.14 3.79
C GLU A 160 -5.71 0.15 2.96
N LEU A 161 -6.24 1.28 3.47
CA LEU A 161 -6.06 2.58 2.81
C LEU A 161 -4.57 2.89 2.61
N ILE A 162 -3.74 2.64 3.64
CA ILE A 162 -2.30 2.87 3.55
C ILE A 162 -1.62 1.87 2.62
N ASP A 163 -1.98 0.58 2.67
CA ASP A 163 -1.37 -0.41 1.76
C ASP A 163 -1.69 -0.15 0.30
N LEU A 164 -2.92 0.27 0.00
CA LEU A 164 -3.30 0.71 -1.34
C LEU A 164 -2.52 1.98 -1.71
N ALA A 165 -2.44 2.97 -0.82
CA ALA A 165 -1.67 4.19 -1.09
C ALA A 165 -0.20 3.88 -1.41
N VAL A 166 0.45 3.01 -0.63
CA VAL A 166 1.80 2.49 -0.86
C VAL A 166 1.91 1.83 -2.23
N SER A 167 0.96 0.96 -2.58
CA SER A 167 0.95 0.26 -3.87
C SER A 167 0.88 1.23 -5.03
N PHE A 168 -0.08 2.16 -5.01
CA PHE A 168 -0.26 3.16 -6.07
C PHE A 168 0.85 4.22 -6.13
N TYR A 169 1.56 4.45 -5.02
CA TYR A 169 2.64 5.43 -4.95
C TYR A 169 3.96 4.88 -5.50
N PHE A 170 4.31 3.63 -5.17
CA PHE A 170 5.61 3.05 -5.51
C PHE A 170 5.61 2.13 -6.73
N LEU A 171 4.49 1.46 -7.04
CA LEU A 171 4.45 0.46 -8.12
C LEU A 171 4.00 1.08 -9.44
N PRO A 172 4.56 0.60 -10.57
CA PRO A 172 3.99 0.90 -11.87
C PRO A 172 2.64 0.16 -12.05
N PRO A 173 1.88 0.46 -13.11
CA PRO A 173 0.68 -0.30 -13.43
C PRO A 173 0.95 -1.80 -13.57
N ILE A 174 0.17 -2.62 -12.85
CA ILE A 174 0.21 -4.08 -12.93
C ILE A 174 -1.11 -4.54 -13.55
N ARG A 175 -1.07 -5.46 -14.52
CA ARG A 175 -2.28 -5.95 -15.21
C ARG A 175 -2.46 -7.46 -15.19
N GLY A 176 -1.44 -8.21 -14.77
CA GLY A 176 -1.51 -9.65 -14.64
C GLY A 176 -1.49 -10.08 -13.18
N LEU A 177 -1.90 -11.33 -12.94
CA LEU A 177 -2.09 -11.89 -11.61
C LEU A 177 -0.97 -12.86 -11.21
N ARG A 178 -0.08 -13.23 -12.15
CA ARG A 178 0.90 -14.30 -11.93
C ARG A 178 2.02 -13.79 -11.04
N VAL A 179 2.11 -14.32 -9.83
CA VAL A 179 3.02 -13.84 -8.80
C VAL A 179 4.16 -14.83 -8.56
N GLY A 180 5.38 -14.30 -8.54
CA GLY A 180 6.56 -15.04 -8.05
C GLY A 180 6.84 -14.63 -6.61
N VAL A 181 6.98 -15.60 -5.71
CA VAL A 181 7.24 -15.34 -4.29
C VAL A 181 8.55 -16.00 -3.88
N ALA A 182 9.38 -15.30 -3.11
CA ALA A 182 10.60 -15.89 -2.56
C ALA A 182 10.93 -15.39 -1.17
N GLY A 183 11.49 -16.29 -0.35
CA GLY A 183 11.95 -16.01 1.01
C GLY A 183 11.04 -16.57 2.10
N GLY A 184 11.49 -16.48 3.34
CA GLY A 184 10.93 -17.25 4.46
C GLY A 184 11.43 -18.70 4.48
N GLY A 185 10.95 -19.49 5.45
CA GLY A 185 11.17 -20.95 5.50
C GLY A 185 9.96 -21.74 5.00
N GLY A 186 10.07 -23.06 4.90
CA GLY A 186 9.06 -23.93 4.29
C GLY A 186 7.61 -23.72 4.74
N GLY A 187 7.35 -23.59 6.04
CA GLY A 187 6.00 -23.30 6.54
C GLY A 187 5.48 -21.91 6.11
N ALA A 188 6.37 -20.91 6.12
CA ALA A 188 6.02 -19.56 5.69
C ALA A 188 5.75 -19.48 4.18
N THR A 189 6.42 -20.30 3.36
CA THR A 189 6.15 -20.36 1.92
C THR A 189 4.81 -21.01 1.60
N VAL A 190 4.38 -22.02 2.35
CA VAL A 190 3.02 -22.59 2.18
C VAL A 190 1.97 -21.52 2.49
N MET A 191 2.08 -20.86 3.64
CA MET A 191 1.17 -19.78 4.01
C MET A 191 1.20 -18.60 3.01
N ALA A 192 2.37 -18.30 2.44
CA ALA A 192 2.49 -17.25 1.44
C ALA A 192 1.73 -17.60 0.15
N ALA A 193 1.76 -18.87 -0.27
CA ALA A 193 0.97 -19.34 -1.42
C ALA A 193 -0.53 -19.19 -1.14
N ASP A 194 -1.00 -19.73 -0.02
CA ASP A 194 -2.40 -19.66 0.41
C ASP A 194 -2.88 -18.20 0.46
N GLN A 195 -2.12 -17.30 1.10
CA GLN A 195 -2.48 -15.89 1.21
C GLN A 195 -2.50 -15.15 -0.13
N CYS A 196 -1.64 -15.54 -1.09
CA CYS A 196 -1.67 -14.97 -2.43
C CYS A 196 -2.92 -15.43 -3.20
N GLU A 197 -3.25 -16.72 -3.13
CA GLU A 197 -4.42 -17.30 -3.79
C GLU A 197 -5.75 -16.81 -3.17
N GLU A 198 -5.82 -16.70 -1.84
CA GLU A 198 -6.96 -16.11 -1.12
C GLU A 198 -7.19 -14.65 -1.51
N ALA A 199 -6.10 -13.91 -1.76
CA ALA A 199 -6.17 -12.55 -2.31
C ALA A 199 -6.47 -12.54 -3.83
N GLY A 200 -6.53 -13.69 -4.50
CA GLY A 200 -6.85 -13.81 -5.92
C GLY A 200 -5.69 -13.56 -6.88
N LEU A 201 -4.44 -13.67 -6.41
CA LEU A 201 -3.25 -13.76 -7.26
C LEU A 201 -3.03 -15.23 -7.69
N ASP A 202 -2.26 -15.42 -8.76
CA ASP A 202 -1.98 -16.75 -9.33
C ASP A 202 -0.53 -17.16 -9.04
N VAL A 203 -0.33 -18.11 -8.13
CA VAL A 203 0.99 -18.62 -7.75
C VAL A 203 1.41 -19.69 -8.76
N VAL A 204 1.84 -19.24 -9.94
CA VAL A 204 2.15 -20.14 -11.06
C VAL A 204 3.35 -21.05 -10.75
N PRO A 205 3.34 -22.32 -11.18
CA PRO A 205 4.50 -23.19 -11.04
C PRO A 205 5.75 -22.59 -11.66
N LEU A 206 6.93 -22.90 -11.10
CA LEU A 206 8.19 -22.42 -11.65
C LEU A 206 8.37 -22.93 -13.10
N PRO A 207 8.52 -22.04 -14.10
CA PRO A 207 8.64 -22.43 -15.51
C PRO A 207 9.82 -23.35 -15.79
N ALA A 208 9.69 -24.21 -16.81
CA ALA A 208 10.72 -25.17 -17.19
C ALA A 208 12.05 -24.50 -17.53
N GLU A 209 12.02 -23.30 -18.13
CA GLU A 209 13.21 -22.53 -18.49
C GLU A 209 14.02 -22.14 -17.24
N ILE A 210 13.34 -21.73 -16.17
CA ILE A 210 14.01 -21.39 -14.90
C ILE A 210 14.60 -22.65 -14.26
N ARG A 211 13.86 -23.77 -14.27
CA ARG A 211 14.33 -25.06 -13.74
C ARG A 211 15.58 -25.57 -14.48
N GLU A 212 15.58 -25.50 -15.81
CA GLU A 212 16.74 -25.89 -16.61
C GLU A 212 17.92 -24.93 -16.42
N GLU A 213 17.68 -23.62 -16.25
CA GLU A 213 18.74 -22.67 -15.92
C GLU A 213 19.40 -23.00 -14.56
N LEU A 214 18.62 -23.37 -13.54
CA LEU A 214 19.14 -23.81 -12.25
C LEU A 214 20.00 -25.07 -12.36
N LYS A 215 19.49 -26.07 -13.09
CA LYS A 215 20.19 -27.33 -13.34
C LYS A 215 21.52 -27.10 -14.07
N ASN A 216 21.52 -26.27 -15.12
CA ASN A 216 22.72 -25.94 -15.90
C ASN A 216 23.77 -25.17 -15.08
N LYS A 217 23.31 -24.35 -14.12
CA LYS A 217 24.19 -23.65 -13.17
C LYS A 217 24.61 -24.54 -11.98
N GLY A 218 24.25 -25.82 -11.98
CA GLY A 218 24.71 -26.82 -11.01
C GLY A 218 24.02 -26.74 -9.64
N ASN A 219 22.78 -26.25 -9.58
CA ASN A 219 21.98 -26.35 -8.36
C ASN A 219 21.61 -27.82 -8.13
N PRO A 220 21.97 -28.45 -6.99
CA PRO A 220 21.71 -29.89 -6.76
C PRO A 220 20.25 -30.21 -6.46
N ILE A 221 19.44 -29.21 -6.10
CA ILE A 221 18.01 -29.36 -5.71
C ILE A 221 17.07 -28.65 -6.71
N TRP A 222 17.54 -28.43 -7.95
CA TRP A 222 16.80 -27.72 -9.00
C TRP A 222 15.39 -28.27 -9.25
N ASP A 223 15.17 -29.56 -9.00
CA ASP A 223 13.90 -30.27 -9.18
C ASP A 223 12.93 -30.05 -8.01
N TRP A 224 13.44 -29.73 -6.82
CA TRP A 224 12.66 -29.48 -5.60
C TRP A 224 12.24 -28.02 -5.43
N ILE A 225 12.87 -27.11 -6.17
CA ILE A 225 12.58 -25.68 -6.12
C ILE A 225 11.25 -25.38 -6.83
N GLY A 226 10.32 -24.75 -6.10
CA GLY A 226 8.98 -24.38 -6.58
C GLY A 226 8.73 -22.87 -6.56
N ASN A 227 7.47 -22.49 -6.71
CA ASN A 227 6.99 -21.14 -6.41
C ASN A 227 5.86 -21.32 -5.39
N PRO A 228 5.98 -20.79 -4.16
CA PRO A 228 7.05 -19.92 -3.65
C PRO A 228 8.42 -20.59 -3.47
N ILE A 229 9.47 -19.78 -3.53
CA ILE A 229 10.86 -20.20 -3.28
C ILE A 229 11.11 -20.21 -1.77
N ASP A 230 11.35 -21.40 -1.22
CA ASP A 230 11.75 -21.58 0.18
C ASP A 230 13.22 -21.14 0.39
N GLY A 231 13.40 -20.09 1.18
CA GLY A 231 14.70 -19.52 1.50
C GLY A 231 15.59 -20.44 2.33
N SER A 232 14.99 -21.35 3.11
CA SER A 232 15.73 -22.27 3.98
C SER A 232 16.45 -23.38 3.21
N ILE A 233 15.85 -23.89 2.13
CA ILE A 233 16.48 -24.93 1.28
C ILE A 233 17.46 -24.32 0.28
N ILE A 234 17.23 -23.07 -0.16
CA ILE A 234 18.08 -22.45 -1.16
C ILE A 234 19.38 -21.91 -0.57
N GLY A 235 19.35 -21.47 0.69
CA GLY A 235 20.52 -20.97 1.41
C GLY A 235 21.65 -21.99 1.53
N ASP A 236 21.35 -23.29 1.45
CA ASP A 236 22.34 -24.37 1.44
C ASP A 236 22.99 -24.60 0.06
N THR A 237 22.60 -23.80 -0.95
CA THR A 237 23.12 -23.85 -2.31
C THR A 237 23.99 -22.62 -2.64
N LYS A 238 24.55 -22.57 -3.85
CA LYS A 238 25.24 -21.36 -4.35
C LYS A 238 24.30 -20.23 -4.77
N PHE A 239 22.98 -20.43 -4.63
CA PHE A 239 21.95 -19.48 -5.02
C PHE A 239 21.30 -18.88 -3.79
N SER A 240 20.83 -17.66 -3.93
CA SER A 240 20.05 -16.95 -2.91
C SER A 240 18.61 -16.75 -3.38
N GLY A 241 17.73 -16.36 -2.46
CA GLY A 241 16.37 -15.91 -2.79
C GLY A 241 16.35 -14.78 -3.84
N SER A 242 17.37 -13.90 -3.85
CA SER A 242 17.46 -12.87 -4.90
C SER A 242 17.79 -13.40 -6.29
N ASP A 243 18.63 -14.42 -6.39
CA ASP A 243 18.95 -15.02 -7.68
C ASP A 243 17.67 -15.59 -8.30
N MET A 244 16.84 -16.23 -7.46
CA MET A 244 15.54 -16.74 -7.87
C MET A 244 14.58 -15.65 -8.29
N LEU A 245 14.41 -14.62 -7.46
CA LEU A 245 13.56 -13.49 -7.81
C LEU A 245 14.08 -12.82 -9.10
N GLN A 246 15.39 -12.79 -9.36
CA GLN A 246 15.98 -12.16 -10.54
C GLN A 246 15.70 -12.98 -11.81
N MET A 247 15.75 -14.30 -11.70
CA MET A 247 15.31 -15.20 -12.76
C MET A 247 13.80 -15.03 -13.03
N MET A 248 12.98 -14.97 -11.99
CA MET A 248 11.53 -14.70 -12.11
C MET A 248 11.24 -13.32 -12.72
N ALA A 249 11.98 -12.27 -12.33
CA ALA A 249 11.80 -10.91 -12.83
C ALA A 249 12.03 -10.80 -14.35
N ARG A 250 12.92 -11.62 -14.90
CA ARG A 250 13.24 -11.66 -16.33
C ARG A 250 12.29 -12.54 -17.13
N ASN A 251 11.54 -13.41 -16.45
CA ASN A 251 10.62 -14.33 -17.11
C ASN A 251 9.26 -13.66 -17.33
N GLU A 252 8.65 -13.92 -18.49
CA GLU A 252 7.36 -13.36 -18.88
C GLU A 252 6.17 -14.07 -18.22
N ASN A 253 6.38 -15.20 -17.56
CA ASN A 253 5.35 -15.92 -16.81
C ASN A 253 4.99 -15.28 -15.47
N PHE A 254 5.74 -14.28 -15.02
CA PHE A 254 5.43 -13.52 -13.80
C PHE A 254 5.08 -12.08 -14.15
N ASP A 255 4.04 -11.54 -13.51
CA ASP A 255 3.57 -10.17 -13.68
C ASP A 255 4.03 -9.27 -12.52
N LEU A 256 4.23 -9.86 -11.35
CA LEU A 256 4.71 -9.20 -10.13
C LEU A 256 5.49 -10.19 -9.25
N LEU A 257 6.28 -9.64 -8.33
CA LEU A 257 7.08 -10.40 -7.39
C LEU A 257 6.84 -9.95 -5.96
N ILE A 258 6.88 -10.90 -5.02
CA ILE A 258 6.87 -10.64 -3.59
C ILE A 258 8.15 -11.22 -2.95
N ALA A 259 8.98 -10.34 -2.39
CA ALA A 259 10.14 -10.72 -1.61
C ALA A 259 9.77 -10.77 -0.12
N ASN A 260 9.75 -11.97 0.46
CA ASN A 260 9.59 -12.17 1.89
C ASN A 260 10.95 -12.05 2.59
N ILE A 261 11.27 -10.84 3.04
CA ILE A 261 12.60 -10.49 3.57
C ILE A 261 12.82 -11.02 5.01
N GLY A 262 11.72 -11.41 5.68
CA GLY A 262 11.72 -12.00 7.02
C GLY A 262 12.31 -11.10 8.11
N GLU A 263 12.38 -11.64 9.33
CA GLU A 263 13.19 -11.04 10.39
C GLU A 263 14.69 -11.30 10.12
N PRO A 264 15.60 -10.45 10.62
CA PRO A 264 17.04 -10.58 10.41
C PRO A 264 17.71 -11.79 11.11
N HIS A 265 16.95 -12.82 11.48
CA HIS A 265 17.45 -14.04 12.11
C HIS A 265 17.57 -15.18 11.08
N GLN A 266 18.80 -15.46 10.64
CA GLN A 266 19.15 -16.76 10.08
C GLN A 266 20.05 -17.52 11.07
N GLY A 267 19.45 -18.41 11.87
CA GLY A 267 20.19 -19.30 12.77
C GLY A 267 21.09 -18.57 13.79
N ASN A 268 22.28 -19.13 14.05
CA ASN A 268 23.23 -18.68 15.09
C ASN A 268 24.09 -17.46 14.71
N GLN A 269 23.84 -16.77 13.59
CA GLN A 269 24.60 -15.57 13.23
C GLN A 269 23.65 -14.40 12.91
N PRO A 270 23.49 -13.42 13.81
CA PRO A 270 22.69 -12.23 13.51
C PRO A 270 23.35 -11.43 12.38
N ALA A 271 22.54 -10.97 11.41
CA ALA A 271 23.00 -10.01 10.42
C ALA A 271 23.51 -8.75 11.14
N ARG A 272 24.77 -8.37 10.91
CA ARG A 272 25.39 -7.25 11.64
C ARG A 272 24.82 -5.88 11.25
N THR A 273 24.22 -5.73 10.05
CA THR A 273 23.62 -4.47 9.57
C THR A 273 22.47 -4.70 8.58
N ALA A 274 21.56 -3.72 8.44
CA ALA A 274 20.47 -3.76 7.46
C ALA A 274 20.96 -3.83 6.01
N ALA A 275 22.10 -3.19 5.70
CA ALA A 275 22.66 -3.22 4.34
C ALA A 275 23.06 -4.64 3.95
N ALA A 276 23.80 -5.32 4.83
CA ALA A 276 24.23 -6.69 4.59
C ALA A 276 23.04 -7.64 4.42
N HIS A 277 21.98 -7.45 5.22
CA HIS A 277 20.75 -8.25 5.07
C HIS A 277 20.03 -7.97 3.76
N LEU A 278 20.01 -6.73 3.27
CA LEU A 278 19.31 -6.37 2.02
C LEU A 278 20.11 -6.68 0.76
N GLU A 279 21.44 -6.73 0.84
CA GLU A 279 22.32 -7.02 -0.31
C GLU A 279 21.97 -8.37 -0.95
N GLN A 280 21.60 -9.36 -0.14
CA GLN A 280 21.18 -10.68 -0.59
C GLN A 280 19.86 -10.69 -1.40
N TYR A 281 19.12 -9.57 -1.45
CA TYR A 281 17.83 -9.43 -2.14
C TYR A 281 17.95 -8.76 -3.53
N LYS A 282 19.13 -8.27 -3.94
CA LYS A 282 19.41 -7.64 -5.27
C LYS A 282 18.25 -6.77 -5.80
N LEU A 283 17.82 -5.83 -4.96
CA LEU A 283 16.63 -5.00 -5.10
C LEU A 283 16.50 -4.19 -6.42
N GLU A 284 17.59 -4.06 -7.20
CA GLU A 284 17.61 -3.45 -8.54
C GLU A 284 16.63 -4.09 -9.52
N MET A 285 16.25 -5.35 -9.30
CA MET A 285 15.27 -6.07 -10.10
C MET A 285 13.87 -5.43 -10.15
N ARG A 286 13.54 -4.54 -9.22
CA ARG A 286 12.31 -3.73 -9.25
C ARG A 286 12.15 -2.93 -10.56
N LYS A 287 13.28 -2.66 -11.25
CA LYS A 287 13.32 -2.00 -12.57
C LYS A 287 12.83 -2.91 -13.70
N LEU A 288 12.84 -4.23 -13.50
CA LEU A 288 12.43 -5.23 -14.49
C LEU A 288 10.97 -5.67 -14.29
N LYS A 289 10.53 -5.78 -13.03
CA LYS A 289 9.22 -6.29 -12.65
C LYS A 289 8.73 -5.60 -11.37
N PRO A 290 7.43 -5.32 -11.22
CA PRO A 290 6.86 -4.84 -9.96
C PRO A 290 7.29 -5.75 -8.79
N LEU A 291 7.93 -5.16 -7.77
CA LEU A 291 8.46 -5.88 -6.62
C LEU A 291 7.85 -5.31 -5.34
N LEU A 292 7.22 -6.18 -4.55
CA LEU A 292 6.69 -5.87 -3.23
C LEU A 292 7.60 -6.53 -2.19
N ALA A 293 8.01 -5.77 -1.18
CA ALA A 293 8.81 -6.31 -0.07
C ALA A 293 7.92 -6.56 1.14
N VAL A 294 8.08 -7.71 1.78
CA VAL A 294 7.45 -8.02 3.05
C VAL A 294 8.50 -8.08 4.15
N VAL A 295 8.37 -7.17 5.11
CA VAL A 295 9.20 -7.11 6.32
C VAL A 295 8.23 -7.13 7.49
N ALA A 296 8.15 -8.27 8.17
CA ALA A 296 7.22 -8.49 9.27
C ALA A 296 7.32 -7.38 10.32
N ASP A 297 6.15 -6.94 10.83
CA ASP A 297 6.14 -6.19 12.08
C ASP A 297 6.60 -7.12 13.18
N LYS A 298 7.61 -6.71 13.94
CA LYS A 298 7.99 -7.45 15.13
C LYS A 298 6.86 -7.31 16.15
N THR A 299 6.28 -8.43 16.58
CA THR A 299 5.39 -8.44 17.75
C THR A 299 6.24 -8.08 18.96
N LEU A 300 6.11 -6.85 19.46
CA LEU A 300 6.87 -6.38 20.61
C LEU A 300 6.41 -7.09 21.88
N GLY A 301 7.31 -7.84 22.50
CA GLY A 301 7.19 -8.34 23.87
C GLY A 301 7.48 -7.25 24.90
N ILE A 302 7.09 -7.50 26.15
CA ILE A 302 7.24 -6.55 27.28
C ILE A 302 8.71 -6.18 27.53
N ALA A 303 9.67 -7.00 27.09
CA ALA A 303 11.11 -6.80 27.26
C ALA A 303 11.84 -6.29 25.98
N ASP A 304 11.12 -6.02 24.88
CA ASP A 304 11.73 -5.72 23.58
C ASP A 304 12.19 -4.25 23.38
N TYR A 305 12.06 -3.41 24.41
CA TYR A 305 12.43 -1.99 24.31
C TYR A 305 13.94 -1.78 24.04
N GLU A 306 14.78 -2.75 24.40
CA GLU A 306 16.22 -2.76 24.16
C GLU A 306 16.65 -3.68 23.01
N ASP A 307 15.72 -4.34 22.30
CA ASP A 307 16.12 -5.31 21.28
C ASP A 307 16.76 -4.59 20.06
N PRO A 308 18.06 -4.83 19.77
CA PRO A 308 18.71 -4.28 18.58
C PRO A 308 18.03 -4.66 17.26
N ASN A 309 17.26 -5.74 17.20
CA ASN A 309 16.50 -6.14 16.02
C ASN A 309 15.40 -5.14 15.65
N CYS A 310 14.82 -4.43 16.62
CA CYS A 310 13.84 -3.38 16.35
C CYS A 310 14.46 -2.27 15.50
N ARG A 311 15.68 -1.85 15.86
CA ARG A 311 16.45 -0.87 15.08
C ARG A 311 16.77 -1.41 13.69
N LEU A 312 17.19 -2.66 13.60
CA LEU A 312 17.54 -3.30 12.32
C LEU A 312 16.34 -3.36 11.36
N ILE A 313 15.15 -3.71 11.84
CA ILE A 313 13.91 -3.71 11.06
C ILE A 313 13.57 -2.30 10.56
N CYS A 314 13.67 -1.28 11.42
CA CYS A 314 13.47 0.12 11.03
C CYS A 314 14.47 0.57 9.94
N GLU A 315 15.74 0.22 10.08
CA GLU A 315 16.78 0.53 9.09
C GLU A 315 16.51 -0.19 7.75
N MET A 316 16.08 -1.45 7.76
CA MET A 316 15.72 -2.18 6.54
C MET A 316 14.54 -1.53 5.82
N ARG A 317 13.47 -1.19 6.56
CA ARG A 317 12.30 -0.51 6.00
C ARG A 317 12.67 0.82 5.37
N THR A 318 13.51 1.60 6.06
CA THR A 318 14.00 2.89 5.56
C THR A 318 14.74 2.73 4.24
N LYS A 319 15.68 1.79 4.17
CA LYS A 319 16.45 1.54 2.93
C LYS A 319 15.60 1.05 1.77
N LEU A 320 14.60 0.20 2.04
CA LEU A 320 13.65 -0.26 1.02
C LEU A 320 12.81 0.92 0.47
N ILE A 321 12.33 1.80 1.35
CA ILE A 321 11.58 3.00 0.98
C ILE A 321 12.46 3.96 0.16
N GLU A 322 13.70 4.22 0.59
CA GLU A 322 14.68 5.04 -0.15
C GLU A 322 14.98 4.44 -1.54
N ALA A 323 15.00 3.11 -1.63
CA ALA A 323 15.11 2.38 -2.89
C ALA A 323 13.80 2.39 -3.71
N ASN A 324 12.74 3.10 -3.30
CA ASN A 324 11.42 3.13 -3.93
C ASN A 324 10.81 1.73 -4.08
N ILE A 325 10.85 0.93 -3.01
CA ILE A 325 10.20 -0.37 -2.93
C ILE A 325 9.12 -0.31 -1.86
N PRO A 326 7.87 -0.65 -2.19
CA PRO A 326 6.80 -0.68 -1.20
C PRO A 326 7.05 -1.82 -0.21
N VAL A 327 6.97 -1.49 1.07
CA VAL A 327 7.14 -2.47 2.16
C VAL A 327 5.80 -2.73 2.82
N TYR A 328 5.47 -3.99 3.06
CA TYR A 328 4.25 -4.44 3.74
C TYR A 328 4.60 -5.31 4.95
N PRO A 329 3.73 -5.35 5.97
CA PRO A 329 3.99 -6.14 7.17
C PRO A 329 3.66 -7.62 7.00
N THR A 330 2.83 -8.01 6.02
CA THR A 330 2.49 -9.41 5.76
C THR A 330 2.32 -9.69 4.26
N ILE A 331 2.44 -10.95 3.85
CA ILE A 331 2.20 -11.39 2.47
C ILE A 331 0.74 -11.13 2.09
N GLY A 332 -0.23 -11.51 2.94
CA GLY A 332 -1.65 -11.24 2.67
C GLY A 332 -1.98 -9.76 2.42
N ARG A 333 -1.37 -8.83 3.19
CA ARG A 333 -1.56 -7.39 2.96
C ARG A 333 -0.94 -6.92 1.64
N ALA A 334 0.26 -7.40 1.31
CA ALA A 334 0.90 -7.13 0.02
C ALA A 334 0.06 -7.68 -1.15
N ALA A 335 -0.39 -8.92 -1.04
CA ALA A 335 -1.17 -9.61 -2.07
C ALA A 335 -2.54 -8.96 -2.31
N SER A 336 -3.28 -8.63 -1.25
CA SER A 336 -4.57 -7.94 -1.35
C SER A 336 -4.44 -6.56 -2.01
N ALA A 337 -3.43 -5.77 -1.60
CA ALA A 337 -3.20 -4.46 -2.20
C ALA A 337 -2.78 -4.56 -3.67
N ALA A 338 -1.91 -5.53 -4.01
CA ALA A 338 -1.54 -5.82 -5.39
C ALA A 338 -2.74 -6.28 -6.23
N ARG A 339 -3.63 -7.11 -5.68
CA ARG A 339 -4.83 -7.57 -6.37
C ARG A 339 -5.74 -6.41 -6.77
N LYS A 340 -6.01 -5.49 -5.83
CA LYS A 340 -6.83 -4.29 -6.10
C LYS A 340 -6.15 -3.34 -7.09
N LEU A 341 -4.82 -3.23 -7.05
CA LEU A 341 -4.05 -2.49 -8.05
C LEU A 341 -4.23 -3.08 -9.46
N VAL A 342 -4.16 -4.41 -9.59
CA VAL A 342 -4.41 -5.12 -10.86
C VAL A 342 -5.83 -4.87 -11.36
N GLU A 343 -6.81 -5.01 -10.48
CA GLU A 343 -8.23 -4.76 -10.76
C GLU A 343 -8.47 -3.37 -11.35
N TYR A 344 -7.85 -2.35 -10.73
CA TYR A 344 -7.93 -0.97 -11.19
C TYR A 344 -7.35 -0.80 -12.60
N TYR A 345 -6.15 -1.29 -12.87
CA TYR A 345 -5.48 -1.09 -14.16
C TYR A 345 -5.97 -2.03 -15.28
N GLN A 346 -6.64 -3.14 -14.95
CA GLN A 346 -7.39 -3.95 -15.91
C GLN A 346 -8.68 -3.24 -16.36
N GLY A 347 -9.31 -2.49 -15.46
CA GLY A 347 -10.52 -1.70 -15.76
C GLY A 347 -10.26 -0.47 -16.62
N ILE A 348 -9.04 0.08 -16.59
CA ILE A 348 -8.61 1.18 -17.47
C ILE A 348 -8.16 0.59 -18.82
N LYS A 349 -9.07 0.61 -19.79
CA LYS A 349 -8.79 0.26 -21.20
C LYS A 349 -8.12 1.41 -21.94
#